data_AF-A6GDG4-F1
#
_entry.id   AF-A6GDG4-F1
#
_cell.length_a   1.000
_cell.length_b   1.000
_cell.length_c   1.000
_cell.angle_alpha   90.00
_cell.angle_beta   90.00
_cell.angle_gamma   90.00
#
_symmetry.space_group_name_H-M   'P 1'
#
loop_
_entity.id
_entity.type
_entity.pdbx_description
1 polymer ?
#
loop_
_entity_poly.entity_id
_entity_poly.type
_entity_poly.pdbx_seq_one_letter_code
_entity_poly.pdbx_strand_id
1 'polypeptide(L)'
;MDRKRVRSDAEREAAAKAEVEAGAEAGAEEAKPPPAPEGVHAKIGREQGGCARTLCFAGRGEPGQPPNRHLSESCRRMSGVVKRCEGERCQSLWPVADWSVAFDAVIASLDKDGDGRYGDEDPACELNVVGWSEGGRFAALDVPRALREDGRVSDARARVQNMVLIAPLGSRDEGEGSEDAEPQLRIPDNVAKAWIYRHTKTPPQDCSLSWEPEGEALLSPAPVCAEGTQCWDYDYSFDPSLAFKSSTGARAGSVIGHCNIVAVAAKVAPTNVNVGEESFKPYLPRLSDGREAGRPIPEGPEPPAPGEVEPGPDSEPSD
;
A
#
# COMPACT_ATOMS: atom_id res chain seq x y z
N MET A 1 2.82 -60.64 -29.87
CA MET A 1 4.18 -60.07 -29.71
C MET A 1 4.06 -58.58 -29.94
N ASP A 2 3.77 -57.83 -28.88
CA ASP A 2 3.58 -56.38 -28.95
C ASP A 2 4.91 -55.65 -28.83
N ARG A 3 5.33 -54.99 -29.91
CA ARG A 3 6.48 -54.09 -29.91
C ARG A 3 6.02 -52.73 -29.38
N LYS A 4 6.13 -52.51 -28.07
CA LYS A 4 6.06 -51.17 -27.47
C LYS A 4 7.24 -50.33 -27.99
N ARG A 5 6.93 -49.29 -28.77
CA ARG A 5 7.90 -48.24 -29.16
C ARG A 5 8.29 -47.43 -27.92
N VAL A 6 9.56 -47.52 -27.54
CA VAL A 6 10.19 -46.57 -26.62
C VAL A 6 10.49 -45.32 -27.44
N ARG A 7 9.76 -44.22 -27.21
CA ARG A 7 10.13 -42.90 -27.73
C ARG A 7 11.39 -42.43 -27.00
N SER A 8 12.34 -41.90 -27.76
CA SER A 8 13.63 -41.47 -27.21
C SER A 8 13.47 -40.24 -26.32
N ASP A 9 14.36 -40.06 -25.35
CA ASP A 9 14.31 -38.91 -24.43
C ASP A 9 14.36 -37.56 -25.18
N ALA A 10 15.01 -37.53 -26.34
CA ALA A 10 15.03 -36.36 -27.22
C ALA A 10 13.64 -35.99 -27.79
N GLU A 11 12.77 -36.97 -28.06
CA GLU A 11 11.40 -36.72 -28.52
C GLU A 11 10.50 -36.22 -27.37
N ARG A 12 10.82 -36.56 -26.11
CA ARG A 12 10.13 -36.05 -24.92
C ARG A 12 10.57 -34.62 -24.59
N GLU A 13 11.86 -34.32 -24.72
CA GLU A 13 12.40 -32.98 -24.48
C GLU A 13 11.93 -31.97 -25.54
N ALA A 14 11.84 -32.39 -26.82
CA ALA A 14 11.28 -31.56 -27.89
C ALA A 14 9.77 -31.31 -27.73
N ALA A 15 9.00 -32.31 -27.27
CA ALA A 15 7.57 -32.15 -27.00
C ALA A 15 7.32 -31.23 -25.80
N ALA A 16 8.13 -31.34 -24.73
CA ALA A 16 8.04 -30.44 -23.58
C ALA A 16 8.39 -28.98 -23.94
N LYS A 17 9.39 -28.76 -24.80
CA LYS A 17 9.70 -27.41 -25.31
C LYS A 17 8.57 -26.83 -26.17
N ALA A 18 7.97 -27.64 -27.04
CA ALA A 18 6.87 -27.19 -27.88
C ALA A 18 5.59 -26.88 -27.09
N GLU A 19 5.33 -27.59 -25.99
CA GLU A 19 4.20 -27.28 -25.08
C GLU A 19 4.47 -26.00 -24.26
N VAL A 20 5.71 -25.72 -23.87
CA VAL A 20 6.09 -24.45 -23.21
C VAL A 20 5.98 -23.26 -24.17
N GLU A 21 6.35 -23.42 -25.45
CA GLU A 21 6.21 -22.36 -26.45
C GLU A 21 4.76 -22.14 -26.89
N ALA A 22 3.93 -23.19 -26.98
CA ALA A 22 2.51 -23.07 -27.32
C ALA A 22 1.65 -22.51 -26.17
N GLY A 23 2.08 -22.65 -24.91
CA GLY A 23 1.42 -22.06 -23.75
C GLY A 23 1.67 -20.55 -23.58
N ALA A 24 2.68 -19.99 -24.26
CA ALA A 24 3.04 -18.58 -24.17
C ALA A 24 2.20 -17.65 -25.07
N GLU A 25 1.46 -18.19 -26.04
CA GLU A 25 0.68 -17.39 -27.00
C GLU A 25 -0.81 -17.23 -26.65
N ALA A 26 -1.31 -17.95 -25.65
CA ALA A 26 -2.62 -17.68 -25.06
C ALA A 26 -2.49 -16.59 -23.98
N GLY A 27 -1.90 -15.46 -24.34
CA GLY A 27 -1.95 -14.25 -23.52
C GLY A 27 -3.42 -13.90 -23.33
N ALA A 28 -3.91 -14.00 -22.09
CA ALA A 28 -5.17 -13.39 -21.73
C ALA A 28 -5.11 -11.96 -22.24
N GLU A 29 -5.97 -11.62 -23.19
CA GLU A 29 -6.09 -10.27 -23.72
C GLU A 29 -6.41 -9.38 -22.52
N GLU A 30 -5.37 -8.75 -21.98
CA GLU A 30 -5.44 -8.03 -20.73
C GLU A 30 -6.50 -6.95 -20.92
N ALA A 31 -7.59 -7.06 -20.17
CA ALA A 31 -8.75 -6.21 -20.37
C ALA A 31 -8.30 -4.76 -20.25
N LYS A 32 -8.25 -4.06 -21.40
CA LYS A 32 -7.84 -2.66 -21.44
C LYS A 32 -8.67 -1.91 -20.41
N PRO A 33 -8.05 -1.11 -19.52
CA PRO A 33 -8.79 -0.44 -18.47
C PRO A 33 -9.93 0.37 -19.09
N PRO A 34 -11.11 0.38 -18.44
CA PRO A 34 -12.26 1.11 -18.97
C PRO A 34 -11.89 2.59 -19.18
N PRO A 35 -12.51 3.26 -20.17
CA PRO A 35 -12.27 4.68 -20.39
C PRO A 35 -12.62 5.47 -19.12
N ALA A 36 -11.82 6.50 -18.86
CA ALA A 36 -12.05 7.42 -17.76
C ALA A 36 -13.48 7.96 -17.76
N PRO A 37 -14.15 8.07 -16.59
CA PRO A 37 -15.43 8.74 -16.52
C PRO A 37 -15.32 10.19 -17.03
N GLU A 38 -16.33 10.65 -17.75
CA GLU A 38 -16.34 12.01 -18.31
C GLU A 38 -16.22 13.06 -17.18
N GLY A 39 -15.32 14.04 -17.36
CA GLY A 39 -15.09 15.13 -16.40
C GLY A 39 -14.16 14.80 -15.23
N VAL A 40 -13.70 13.56 -15.09
CA VAL A 40 -12.66 13.17 -14.14
C VAL A 40 -11.29 13.56 -14.70
N HIS A 41 -10.52 14.32 -13.92
CA HIS A 41 -9.13 14.65 -14.25
C HIS A 41 -8.26 14.61 -13.01
N ALA A 42 -6.96 14.54 -13.20
CA ALA A 42 -6.00 14.58 -12.12
C ALA A 42 -5.47 16.00 -11.88
N LYS A 43 -5.16 16.31 -10.63
CA LYS A 43 -4.44 17.53 -10.24
C LYS A 43 -3.37 17.21 -9.23
N ILE A 44 -2.15 17.67 -9.47
CA ILE A 44 -1.07 17.52 -8.49
C ILE A 44 -1.32 18.48 -7.32
N GLY A 45 -1.27 17.94 -6.10
CA GLY A 45 -1.34 18.71 -4.86
C GLY A 45 -0.15 19.66 -4.70
N ARG A 46 -0.11 20.41 -3.58
CA ARG A 46 1.05 21.29 -3.32
C ARG A 46 2.33 20.47 -3.27
N GLU A 47 3.28 20.82 -4.12
CA GLU A 47 4.65 20.34 -4.06
C GLU A 47 5.34 21.00 -2.87
N GLN A 48 5.80 20.21 -1.89
CA GLN A 48 6.62 20.71 -0.79
C GLN A 48 8.10 20.76 -1.21
N GLY A 49 8.40 21.47 -2.31
CA GLY A 49 9.76 21.70 -2.76
C GLY A 49 10.49 20.51 -3.42
N GLY A 50 9.76 19.48 -3.87
CA GLY A 50 10.34 18.32 -4.56
C GLY A 50 9.41 17.76 -5.64
N CYS A 51 9.92 16.86 -6.48
CA CYS A 51 9.17 16.27 -7.60
C CYS A 51 8.50 14.93 -7.28
N ALA A 52 8.44 14.53 -6.00
CA ALA A 52 7.74 13.32 -5.58
C ALA A 52 6.28 13.32 -6.03
N ARG A 53 5.72 12.13 -6.27
CA ARG A 53 4.31 11.89 -6.61
C ARG A 53 3.76 10.81 -5.70
N THR A 54 2.57 11.04 -5.13
CA THR A 54 1.93 10.06 -4.26
C THR A 54 0.54 9.71 -4.80
N LEU A 55 0.35 8.43 -5.13
CA LEU A 55 -0.94 7.85 -5.48
C LEU A 55 -1.57 7.24 -4.23
N CYS A 56 -2.86 7.48 -4.03
CA CYS A 56 -3.62 6.90 -2.92
C CYS A 56 -4.89 6.23 -3.43
N PHE A 57 -5.05 4.94 -3.14
CA PHE A 57 -6.16 4.12 -3.60
C PHE A 57 -7.12 3.80 -2.46
N ALA A 58 -8.39 4.13 -2.70
CA ALA A 58 -9.49 3.80 -1.80
C ALA A 58 -9.71 2.28 -1.73
N GLY A 59 -10.22 1.83 -0.59
CA GLY A 59 -10.75 0.47 -0.46
C GLY A 59 -12.21 0.41 -0.89
N ARG A 60 -12.79 -0.80 -0.79
CA ARG A 60 -14.22 -1.04 -1.02
C ARG A 60 -15.08 -0.05 -0.22
N GLY A 61 -16.14 0.45 -0.86
CA GLY A 61 -17.12 1.35 -0.27
C GLY A 61 -16.98 2.80 -0.72
N GLU A 62 -17.94 3.63 -0.30
CA GLU A 62 -18.02 5.03 -0.73
C GLU A 62 -16.84 5.86 -0.19
N PRO A 63 -16.37 6.89 -0.91
CA PRO A 63 -15.31 7.80 -0.45
C PRO A 63 -15.61 8.47 0.90
N GLY A 64 -16.90 8.67 1.23
CA GLY A 64 -17.35 9.28 2.48
C GLY A 64 -17.33 8.35 3.70
N GLN A 65 -17.14 7.05 3.52
CA GLN A 65 -17.11 6.12 4.64
C GLN A 65 -15.91 6.37 5.56
N PRO A 66 -16.01 6.07 6.87
CA PRO A 66 -14.95 6.39 7.83
C PRO A 66 -13.54 5.94 7.43
N PRO A 67 -13.30 4.71 6.93
CA PRO A 67 -11.95 4.29 6.55
C PRO A 67 -11.39 5.11 5.39
N ASN A 68 -12.16 5.28 4.30
CA ASN A 68 -11.77 6.10 3.16
C ASN A 68 -11.57 7.58 3.54
N ARG A 69 -12.38 8.14 4.43
CA ARG A 69 -12.17 9.50 4.95
C ARG A 69 -10.84 9.61 5.69
N HIS A 70 -10.51 8.68 6.59
CA HIS A 70 -9.23 8.68 7.30
C HIS A 70 -8.04 8.52 6.36
N LEU A 71 -8.16 7.67 5.33
CA LEU A 71 -7.13 7.53 4.30
C LEU A 71 -6.97 8.84 3.52
N SER A 72 -8.06 9.47 3.11
CA SER A 72 -8.06 10.74 2.39
C SER A 72 -7.42 11.87 3.18
N GLU A 73 -7.69 11.95 4.49
CA GLU A 73 -7.06 12.90 5.41
C GLU A 73 -5.56 12.60 5.63
N SER A 74 -5.19 11.32 5.66
CA SER A 74 -3.80 10.88 5.69
C SER A 74 -3.04 11.31 4.43
N CYS A 75 -3.58 10.97 3.27
CA CYS A 75 -2.99 11.29 1.97
C CYS A 75 -2.81 12.79 1.77
N ARG A 76 -3.74 13.63 2.23
CA ARG A 76 -3.60 15.10 2.15
C ARG A 76 -2.34 15.66 2.83
N ARG A 77 -1.70 14.92 3.73
CA ARG A 77 -0.46 15.30 4.42
C ARG A 77 0.82 14.79 3.73
N MET A 78 0.68 14.03 2.65
CA MET A 78 1.81 13.51 1.88
C MET A 78 2.24 14.49 0.79
N SER A 79 3.50 14.40 0.38
CA SER A 79 4.08 15.22 -0.69
C SER A 79 3.60 14.74 -2.06
N GLY A 80 3.33 15.68 -2.97
CA GLY A 80 3.07 15.35 -4.38
C GLY A 80 1.80 14.55 -4.66
N VAL A 81 0.80 14.65 -3.79
CA VAL A 81 -0.43 13.84 -3.89
C VAL A 81 -1.16 14.13 -5.19
N VAL A 82 -1.39 13.09 -5.98
CA VAL A 82 -2.20 13.17 -7.20
C VAL A 82 -3.67 13.12 -6.80
N LYS A 83 -4.39 14.22 -6.99
CA LYS A 83 -5.79 14.35 -6.62
C LYS A 83 -6.69 14.01 -7.78
N ARG A 84 -7.79 13.32 -7.49
CA ARG A 84 -8.90 13.10 -8.41
C ARG A 84 -9.84 14.30 -8.35
N CYS A 85 -10.11 14.96 -9.46
CA CYS A 85 -10.97 16.12 -9.53
C CYS A 85 -12.15 15.88 -10.48
N GLU A 86 -13.34 16.26 -10.01
CA GLU A 86 -14.58 16.31 -10.81
C GLU A 86 -15.10 17.74 -10.74
N GLY A 87 -15.01 18.46 -11.86
CA GLY A 87 -15.21 19.91 -11.87
C GLY A 87 -14.25 20.60 -10.89
N GLU A 88 -14.78 21.38 -9.95
CA GLU A 88 -13.98 22.10 -8.94
C GLU A 88 -13.67 21.27 -7.69
N ARG A 89 -14.26 20.08 -7.54
CA ARG A 89 -14.11 19.25 -6.34
C ARG A 89 -12.97 18.27 -6.52
N CYS A 90 -11.96 18.36 -5.66
CA CYS A 90 -10.82 17.45 -5.67
C CYS A 90 -10.74 16.59 -4.41
N GLN A 91 -10.47 15.31 -4.58
CA GLN A 91 -10.25 14.32 -3.53
C GLN A 91 -8.83 13.77 -3.63
N SER A 92 -8.25 13.38 -2.49
CA SER A 92 -6.90 12.80 -2.44
C SER A 92 -6.89 11.27 -2.59
N LEU A 93 -8.03 10.67 -2.94
CA LEU A 93 -8.15 9.23 -3.17
C LEU A 93 -8.67 8.97 -4.57
N TRP A 94 -8.19 7.87 -5.14
CA TRP A 94 -8.65 7.29 -6.37
C TRP A 94 -9.41 6.00 -6.07
N PRO A 95 -10.64 5.83 -6.59
CA PRO A 95 -11.21 4.50 -6.76
C PRO A 95 -10.29 3.67 -7.64
N VAL A 96 -10.20 2.36 -7.37
CA VAL A 96 -9.39 1.46 -8.20
C VAL A 96 -9.82 1.53 -9.66
N ALA A 97 -11.12 1.64 -9.96
CA ALA A 97 -11.61 1.75 -11.34
C ALA A 97 -11.06 2.93 -12.15
N ASP A 98 -10.64 4.02 -11.49
CA ASP A 98 -10.15 5.24 -12.14
C ASP A 98 -8.61 5.34 -12.15
N TRP A 99 -7.90 4.26 -11.82
CA TRP A 99 -6.45 4.28 -11.58
C TRP A 99 -5.63 4.76 -12.79
N SER A 100 -6.06 4.42 -14.01
CA SER A 100 -5.34 4.73 -15.25
C SER A 100 -5.21 6.24 -15.45
N VAL A 101 -6.25 7.01 -15.11
CA VAL A 101 -6.23 8.48 -15.15
C VAL A 101 -5.21 9.05 -14.19
N ALA A 102 -5.12 8.47 -12.98
CA ALA A 102 -4.15 8.86 -11.98
C ALA A 102 -2.72 8.60 -12.48
N PHE A 103 -2.54 7.44 -13.11
CA PHE A 103 -1.26 6.98 -13.64
C PHE A 103 -0.77 7.82 -14.82
N ASP A 104 -1.63 8.10 -15.79
CA ASP A 104 -1.32 9.00 -16.91
C ASP A 104 -0.89 10.38 -16.42
N ALA A 105 -1.57 10.90 -15.39
CA ALA A 105 -1.23 12.18 -14.81
C ALA A 105 0.07 12.17 -14.02
N VAL A 106 0.45 11.04 -13.40
CA VAL A 106 1.78 10.88 -12.81
C VAL A 106 2.82 11.02 -13.90
N ILE A 107 2.74 10.22 -14.97
CA ILE A 107 3.71 10.24 -16.07
C ILE A 107 3.82 11.64 -16.67
N ALA A 108 2.69 12.25 -17.06
CA ALA A 108 2.66 13.60 -17.63
C ALA A 108 3.21 14.69 -16.69
N SER A 109 3.18 14.47 -15.37
CA SER A 109 3.73 15.43 -14.39
C SER A 109 5.22 15.24 -14.12
N LEU A 110 5.76 14.07 -14.47
CA LEU A 110 7.15 13.67 -14.32
C LEU A 110 7.95 13.90 -15.60
N ASP A 111 7.29 13.80 -16.75
CA ASP A 111 7.76 14.25 -18.07
C ASP A 111 8.08 15.77 -18.05
N LYS A 112 9.37 16.12 -18.01
CA LYS A 112 9.85 17.50 -17.94
C LYS A 112 10.24 18.07 -19.30
N ASP A 113 10.58 17.23 -20.27
CA ASP A 113 10.95 17.67 -21.60
C ASP A 113 9.76 17.69 -22.58
N GLY A 114 8.63 17.07 -22.21
CA GLY A 114 7.36 17.07 -22.91
C GLY A 114 7.26 16.04 -24.02
N ASP A 115 8.08 14.98 -24.01
CA ASP A 115 8.09 13.95 -25.04
C ASP A 115 6.99 12.87 -24.85
N GLY A 116 6.23 12.95 -23.76
CA GLY A 116 5.18 12.02 -23.38
C GLY A 116 5.67 10.82 -22.56
N ARG A 117 6.90 10.85 -22.05
CA ARG A 117 7.57 9.74 -21.36
C ARG A 117 8.11 10.19 -20.01
N TYR A 118 8.30 9.24 -19.10
CA TYR A 118 9.08 9.42 -17.88
C TYR A 118 10.37 8.62 -18.01
N GLY A 119 11.37 9.24 -18.62
CA GLY A 119 12.60 8.62 -19.08
C GLY A 119 13.86 9.03 -18.30
N ASP A 120 15.00 8.71 -18.89
CA ASP A 120 16.31 8.96 -18.28
C ASP A 120 16.70 10.45 -18.32
N GLU A 121 16.15 11.20 -19.27
CA GLU A 121 16.33 12.65 -19.40
C GLU A 121 15.53 13.45 -18.35
N ASP A 122 14.50 12.84 -17.76
CA ASP A 122 13.73 13.44 -16.68
C ASP A 122 14.45 13.35 -15.34
N PRO A 123 14.19 14.27 -14.38
CA PRO A 123 14.69 14.13 -13.02
C PRO A 123 14.21 12.83 -12.35
N ALA A 124 15.10 12.20 -11.57
CA ALA A 124 14.74 11.05 -10.75
C ALA A 124 13.77 11.48 -9.64
N CYS A 125 12.48 11.22 -9.83
CA CYS A 125 11.42 11.56 -8.88
C CYS A 125 10.91 10.35 -8.14
N GLU A 126 10.56 10.54 -6.87
CA GLU A 126 9.99 9.48 -6.04
C GLU A 126 8.52 9.25 -6.41
N LEU A 127 8.18 8.03 -6.80
CA LEU A 127 6.79 7.60 -6.90
C LEU A 127 6.42 6.80 -5.65
N ASN A 128 5.42 7.28 -4.93
CA ASN A 128 4.91 6.68 -3.72
C ASN A 128 3.48 6.17 -3.94
N VAL A 129 3.13 5.06 -3.30
CA VAL A 129 1.81 4.46 -3.42
C VAL A 129 1.26 4.12 -2.04
N VAL A 130 -0.01 4.44 -1.81
CA VAL A 130 -0.74 4.10 -0.59
C VAL A 130 -2.06 3.44 -0.96
N GLY A 131 -2.44 2.38 -0.27
CA GLY A 131 -3.72 1.72 -0.52
C GLY A 131 -4.32 1.10 0.74
N TRP A 132 -5.65 1.09 0.82
CA TRP A 132 -6.38 0.36 1.86
C TRP A 132 -7.26 -0.74 1.25
N SER A 133 -7.38 -1.91 1.90
CA SER A 133 -8.28 -2.98 1.46
C SER A 133 -7.98 -3.40 0.01
N GLU A 134 -8.98 -3.39 -0.86
CA GLU A 134 -8.84 -3.60 -2.31
C GLU A 134 -7.84 -2.63 -2.95
N GLY A 135 -7.82 -1.36 -2.55
CA GLY A 135 -6.83 -0.39 -2.99
C GLY A 135 -5.41 -0.73 -2.52
N GLY A 136 -5.28 -1.42 -1.38
CA GLY A 136 -4.01 -1.97 -0.90
C GLY A 136 -3.50 -3.12 -1.77
N ARG A 137 -4.39 -4.05 -2.15
CA ARG A 137 -4.08 -5.11 -3.11
C ARG A 137 -3.63 -4.53 -4.45
N PHE A 138 -4.42 -3.59 -4.97
CA PHE A 138 -4.15 -2.90 -6.23
C PHE A 138 -2.80 -2.14 -6.21
N ALA A 139 -2.53 -1.41 -5.12
CA ALA A 139 -1.26 -0.72 -4.91
C ALA A 139 -0.04 -1.66 -4.91
N ALA A 140 -0.19 -2.88 -4.39
CA ALA A 140 0.89 -3.86 -4.29
C ALA A 140 1.16 -4.61 -5.60
N LEU A 141 0.12 -4.91 -6.36
CA LEU A 141 0.20 -5.80 -7.52
C LEU A 141 0.18 -5.02 -8.83
N ASP A 142 -0.86 -4.22 -9.05
CA ASP A 142 -1.17 -3.65 -10.35
C ASP A 142 -0.32 -2.40 -10.64
N VAL A 143 -0.08 -1.54 -9.65
CA VAL A 143 0.73 -0.33 -9.86
C VAL A 143 2.18 -0.64 -10.22
N PRO A 144 2.91 -1.51 -9.48
CA PRO A 144 4.29 -1.84 -9.84
C PRO A 144 4.38 -2.64 -11.14
N ARG A 145 3.38 -3.46 -11.46
CA ARG A 145 3.27 -4.14 -12.77
C ARG A 145 3.12 -3.11 -13.90
N ALA A 146 2.14 -2.22 -13.79
CA ALA A 146 1.89 -1.17 -14.79
C ALA A 146 3.11 -0.28 -15.02
N LEU A 147 3.90 0.05 -13.99
CA LEU A 147 5.15 0.81 -14.15
C LEU A 147 6.20 0.11 -15.00
N ARG A 148 6.32 -1.22 -14.87
CA ARG A 148 7.31 -2.00 -15.65
C ARG A 148 6.85 -2.23 -17.09
N GLU A 149 5.55 -2.34 -17.29
CA GLU A 149 4.97 -2.68 -18.60
C GLU A 149 4.63 -1.46 -19.44
N ASP A 150 4.49 -0.27 -18.83
CA ASP A 150 4.19 0.95 -19.56
C ASP A 150 5.42 1.43 -20.35
N GLY A 151 5.35 1.28 -21.67
CA GLY A 151 6.43 1.68 -22.58
C GLY A 151 6.73 3.18 -22.62
N ARG A 152 6.04 4.04 -21.85
CA ARG A 152 6.38 5.45 -21.62
C ARG A 152 7.31 5.64 -20.42
N VAL A 153 7.51 4.64 -19.55
CA VAL A 153 8.38 4.72 -18.38
C VAL A 153 9.67 3.94 -18.69
N SER A 154 10.84 4.52 -18.44
CA SER A 154 12.09 3.75 -18.59
C SER A 154 12.29 2.77 -17.45
N ASP A 155 13.03 1.68 -17.69
CA ASP A 155 13.33 0.67 -16.65
C ASP A 155 13.96 1.30 -15.39
N ALA A 156 14.80 2.33 -15.56
CA ALA A 156 15.44 3.04 -14.46
C ALA A 156 14.45 3.89 -13.63
N ARG A 157 13.29 4.24 -14.20
CA ARG A 157 12.21 5.03 -13.58
C ARG A 157 11.04 4.18 -13.10
N ALA A 158 10.93 2.92 -13.54
CA ALA A 158 9.84 1.99 -13.26
C ALA A 158 9.84 1.42 -11.82
N ARG A 159 9.96 2.30 -10.81
CA ARG A 159 10.12 1.94 -9.40
C ARG A 159 9.17 2.70 -8.49
N VAL A 160 8.56 1.99 -7.53
CA VAL A 160 7.88 2.60 -6.38
C VAL A 160 8.89 2.80 -5.25
N GLN A 161 9.11 4.04 -4.83
CA GLN A 161 10.04 4.38 -3.77
C GLN A 161 9.49 4.01 -2.40
N ASN A 162 8.29 4.49 -2.04
CA ASN A 162 7.66 4.21 -0.76
C ASN A 162 6.23 3.67 -0.96
N MET A 163 5.96 2.50 -0.40
CA MET A 163 4.65 1.85 -0.46
C MET A 163 4.04 1.71 0.94
N VAL A 164 2.80 2.16 1.14
CA VAL A 164 2.05 1.92 2.38
C VAL A 164 0.78 1.14 2.10
N LEU A 165 0.67 -0.04 2.69
CA LEU A 165 -0.48 -0.92 2.53
C LEU A 165 -1.21 -1.03 3.86
N ILE A 166 -2.51 -0.74 3.86
CA ILE A 166 -3.34 -0.74 5.06
C ILE A 166 -4.42 -1.78 4.89
N ALA A 167 -4.44 -2.79 5.75
CA ALA A 167 -5.27 -3.98 5.64
C ALA A 167 -5.47 -4.44 4.18
N PRO A 168 -4.38 -4.66 3.41
CA PRO A 168 -4.51 -5.07 2.02
C PRO A 168 -5.24 -6.41 1.93
N LEU A 169 -6.09 -6.56 0.92
CA LEU A 169 -6.63 -7.88 0.58
C LEU A 169 -5.54 -8.72 -0.06
N GLY A 170 -5.50 -10.02 0.24
CA GLY A 170 -4.63 -10.94 -0.50
C GLY A 170 -5.12 -11.17 -1.93
N SER A 171 -4.23 -11.62 -2.81
CA SER A 171 -4.63 -12.29 -4.05
C SER A 171 -4.63 -13.80 -3.80
N ARG A 172 -5.68 -14.46 -4.27
CA ARG A 172 -5.55 -15.85 -4.73
C ARG A 172 -4.98 -15.71 -6.13
N ASP A 173 -3.66 -15.83 -6.28
CA ASP A 173 -3.06 -15.78 -7.62
C ASP A 173 -3.75 -16.84 -8.49
N GLU A 174 -4.43 -16.41 -9.55
CA GLU A 174 -5.20 -17.27 -10.46
C GLU A 174 -4.31 -18.23 -11.29
N GLY A 175 -2.99 -18.25 -11.03
CA GLY A 175 -1.99 -18.92 -11.86
C GLY A 175 -1.36 -20.20 -11.30
N GLU A 176 -1.42 -20.48 -10.00
CA GLU A 176 -0.80 -21.69 -9.42
C GLU A 176 -1.72 -22.41 -8.42
N GLY A 177 -2.83 -22.93 -8.94
CA GLY A 177 -3.16 -24.34 -8.77
C GLY A 177 -3.33 -24.92 -7.36
N SER A 178 -4.20 -24.34 -6.53
CA SER A 178 -5.10 -25.13 -5.66
C SER A 178 -6.17 -24.23 -5.05
N GLU A 179 -7.42 -24.71 -4.94
CA GLU A 179 -8.46 -24.04 -4.15
C GLU A 179 -8.05 -23.85 -2.67
N ASP A 180 -7.02 -24.59 -2.24
CA ASP A 180 -6.44 -24.59 -0.89
C ASP A 180 -5.27 -23.60 -0.71
N ALA A 181 -4.87 -22.84 -1.74
CA ALA A 181 -3.79 -21.88 -1.60
C ALA A 181 -4.24 -20.68 -0.75
N GLU A 182 -3.58 -20.51 0.40
CA GLU A 182 -3.78 -19.34 1.25
C GLU A 182 -3.51 -18.05 0.46
N PRO A 183 -4.40 -17.04 0.53
CA PRO A 183 -4.20 -15.79 -0.18
C PRO A 183 -2.87 -15.15 0.25
N GLN A 184 -2.03 -14.78 -0.72
CA GLN A 184 -0.74 -14.15 -0.46
C GLN A 184 -0.75 -12.70 -0.93
N LEU A 185 0.11 -11.89 -0.33
CA LEU A 185 0.39 -10.54 -0.80
C LEU A 185 1.87 -10.45 -1.12
N ARG A 186 2.22 -10.44 -2.40
CA ARG A 186 3.60 -10.34 -2.85
C ARG A 186 3.97 -8.88 -3.11
N ILE A 187 5.05 -8.41 -2.50
CA ILE A 187 5.62 -7.09 -2.76
C ILE A 187 6.75 -7.26 -3.79
N PRO A 188 6.63 -6.67 -4.99
CA PRO A 188 7.60 -6.88 -6.05
C PRO A 188 8.94 -6.17 -5.79
N ASP A 189 9.95 -6.56 -6.56
CA ASP A 189 11.34 -6.11 -6.46
C ASP A 189 11.55 -4.65 -6.94
N ASN A 190 10.65 -4.15 -7.78
CA ASN A 190 10.61 -2.73 -8.17
C ASN A 190 9.93 -1.83 -7.11
N VAL A 191 9.81 -2.29 -5.87
CA VAL A 191 9.42 -1.50 -4.70
C VAL A 191 10.62 -1.36 -3.79
N ALA A 192 11.05 -0.13 -3.45
CA ALA A 192 12.20 0.05 -2.57
C ALA A 192 11.87 -0.25 -1.11
N LYS A 193 10.75 0.30 -0.63
CA LYS A 193 10.33 0.24 0.78
C LYS A 193 8.82 0.03 0.86
N ALA A 194 8.39 -0.88 1.72
CA ALA A 194 6.98 -1.16 1.96
C ALA A 194 6.64 -1.26 3.45
N TRP A 195 5.63 -0.53 3.90
CA TRP A 195 5.08 -0.64 5.26
C TRP A 195 3.66 -1.19 5.19
N ILE A 196 3.45 -2.33 5.82
CA ILE A 196 2.20 -3.08 5.80
C ILE A 196 1.58 -3.00 7.18
N TYR A 197 0.40 -2.39 7.28
CA TYR A 197 -0.38 -2.30 8.50
C TYR A 197 -1.57 -3.24 8.37
N ARG A 198 -1.59 -4.35 9.11
CA ARG A 198 -2.60 -5.40 8.93
C ARG A 198 -3.17 -5.92 10.26
N HIS A 199 -4.12 -6.83 10.13
CA HIS A 199 -4.65 -7.63 11.22
C HIS A 199 -4.92 -9.05 10.70
N THR A 200 -4.61 -10.07 11.51
CA THR A 200 -4.94 -11.49 11.20
C THR A 200 -6.09 -12.02 12.03
N LYS A 201 -6.54 -11.27 13.03
CA LYS A 201 -7.74 -11.58 13.81
C LYS A 201 -8.73 -10.44 13.67
N THR A 202 -10.00 -10.81 13.60
CA THR A 202 -11.07 -9.83 13.42
C THR A 202 -11.83 -9.63 14.71
N PRO A 203 -11.96 -8.38 15.19
CA PRO A 203 -12.77 -8.10 16.36
C PRO A 203 -14.27 -8.22 16.03
N PRO A 204 -15.15 -8.58 17.00
CA PRO A 204 -16.58 -8.79 16.75
C PRO A 204 -17.34 -7.60 16.16
N GLN A 205 -16.81 -6.40 16.32
CA GLN A 205 -17.37 -5.13 15.85
C GLN A 205 -16.74 -4.64 14.54
N ASP A 206 -15.93 -5.45 13.86
CA ASP A 206 -15.34 -5.03 12.59
C ASP A 206 -16.39 -4.90 11.50
N CYS A 207 -16.34 -3.81 10.75
CA CYS A 207 -17.36 -3.54 9.74
C CYS A 207 -17.24 -4.45 8.51
N SER A 208 -16.08 -5.07 8.27
CA SER A 208 -15.87 -6.00 7.17
C SER A 208 -16.72 -7.26 7.29
N LEU A 209 -17.12 -7.64 8.51
CA LEU A 209 -18.06 -8.75 8.75
C LEU A 209 -19.41 -8.54 8.07
N SER A 210 -19.78 -7.30 7.74
CA SER A 210 -21.03 -7.00 7.02
C SER A 210 -20.86 -6.91 5.51
N TRP A 211 -19.63 -7.00 5.00
CA TRP A 211 -19.34 -6.83 3.58
C TRP A 211 -19.29 -8.13 2.81
N GLU A 212 -19.05 -9.24 3.51
CA GLU A 212 -19.05 -10.58 2.92
C GLU A 212 -20.38 -11.30 3.20
N PRO A 213 -20.97 -11.99 2.19
CA PRO A 213 -22.29 -12.61 2.33
C PRO A 213 -22.42 -13.60 3.49
N GLU A 214 -21.33 -14.26 3.85
CA GLU A 214 -21.28 -15.29 4.89
C GLU A 214 -20.85 -14.74 6.27
N GLY A 215 -20.67 -13.42 6.37
CA GLY A 215 -20.17 -12.79 7.59
C GLY A 215 -18.67 -13.01 7.82
N GLU A 216 -17.95 -13.49 6.80
CA GLU A 216 -16.51 -13.68 6.87
C GLU A 216 -15.80 -12.34 6.98
N ALA A 217 -14.78 -12.31 7.83
CA ALA A 217 -13.98 -11.12 7.96
C ALA A 217 -13.01 -10.98 6.79
N LEU A 218 -12.83 -9.75 6.32
CA LEU A 218 -11.71 -9.46 5.44
C LEU A 218 -10.43 -9.46 6.27
N LEU A 219 -9.60 -10.46 6.04
CA LEU A 219 -8.28 -10.59 6.66
C LEU A 219 -7.21 -10.11 5.69
N SER A 220 -6.11 -9.67 6.27
CA SER A 220 -4.94 -9.21 5.53
C SER A 220 -3.79 -10.18 5.73
N PRO A 221 -3.34 -10.87 4.66
CA PRO A 221 -2.29 -11.86 4.78
C PRO A 221 -0.94 -11.22 5.11
N ALA A 222 -0.02 -12.03 5.63
CA ALA A 222 1.37 -11.61 5.78
C ALA A 222 1.99 -11.37 4.39
N PRO A 223 2.75 -10.28 4.20
CA PRO A 223 3.40 -10.00 2.94
C PRO A 223 4.59 -10.94 2.70
N VAL A 224 4.82 -11.28 1.44
CA VAL A 224 6.07 -11.88 0.96
C VAL A 224 6.83 -10.82 0.17
N CYS A 225 8.02 -10.46 0.61
CA CYS A 225 8.80 -9.40 -0.01
C CYS A 225 9.95 -9.96 -0.85
N ALA A 226 10.13 -9.37 -2.03
CA ALA A 226 11.27 -9.69 -2.89
C ALA A 226 12.61 -9.28 -2.23
N GLU A 227 13.71 -9.91 -2.67
CA GLU A 227 15.05 -9.76 -2.06
C GLU A 227 15.58 -8.30 -2.04
N GLY A 228 15.14 -7.46 -2.99
CA GLY A 228 15.52 -6.04 -3.09
C GLY A 228 14.64 -5.07 -2.29
N THR A 229 13.59 -5.57 -1.64
CA THR A 229 12.53 -4.75 -1.03
C THR A 229 12.66 -4.73 0.49
N GLN A 230 12.78 -3.54 1.08
CA GLN A 230 12.74 -3.39 2.54
C GLN A 230 11.28 -3.37 3.01
N CYS A 231 10.90 -4.36 3.82
CA CYS A 231 9.53 -4.50 4.32
C CYS A 231 9.43 -4.38 5.84
N TRP A 232 8.40 -3.68 6.28
CA TRP A 232 7.96 -3.64 7.67
C TRP A 232 6.52 -4.13 7.73
N ASP A 233 6.27 -5.15 8.54
CA ASP A 233 4.97 -5.79 8.68
C ASP A 233 4.43 -5.66 10.11
N TYR A 234 3.39 -4.85 10.27
CA TYR A 234 2.75 -4.51 11.53
C TYR A 234 1.38 -5.19 11.62
N ASP A 235 1.27 -6.20 12.47
CA ASP A 235 -0.01 -6.86 12.74
C ASP A 235 -0.52 -6.48 14.14
N TYR A 236 -1.56 -5.64 14.15
CA TYR A 236 -2.15 -5.09 15.37
C TYR A 236 -2.91 -6.13 16.20
N SER A 237 -3.12 -7.34 15.67
CA SER A 237 -3.81 -8.41 16.38
C SER A 237 -2.88 -9.29 17.23
N PHE A 238 -1.55 -9.13 17.13
CA PHE A 238 -0.59 -9.89 17.96
C PHE A 238 -0.61 -9.48 19.44
N ASP A 239 -0.79 -8.19 19.72
CA ASP A 239 -0.80 -7.65 21.07
C ASP A 239 -2.18 -7.03 21.41
N PRO A 240 -3.18 -7.86 21.75
CA PRO A 240 -4.56 -7.41 21.92
C PRO A 240 -4.76 -6.41 23.07
N SER A 241 -3.85 -6.39 24.04
CA SER A 241 -3.90 -5.52 25.22
C SER A 241 -3.21 -4.18 25.04
N LEU A 242 -2.35 -4.01 24.02
CA LEU A 242 -1.63 -2.75 23.80
C LEU A 242 -2.56 -1.69 23.23
N ALA A 243 -2.40 -0.45 23.70
CA ALA A 243 -3.16 0.70 23.23
C ALA A 243 -2.37 1.47 22.16
N PHE A 244 -2.95 1.57 20.96
CA PHE A 244 -2.37 2.24 19.81
C PHE A 244 -3.06 3.59 19.57
N LYS A 245 -2.25 4.64 19.38
CA LYS A 245 -2.77 5.98 19.09
C LYS A 245 -3.30 6.03 17.64
N SER A 246 -4.56 6.43 17.48
CA SER A 246 -5.19 6.65 16.17
C SER A 246 -5.55 8.13 15.95
N SER A 247 -6.08 8.47 14.78
CA SER A 247 -6.71 9.78 14.51
C SER A 247 -7.91 10.08 15.40
N THR A 248 -8.54 9.06 15.99
CA THR A 248 -9.76 9.18 16.82
C THR A 248 -9.53 8.87 18.31
N GLY A 249 -8.28 8.81 18.75
CA GLY A 249 -7.89 8.46 20.12
C GLY A 249 -7.17 7.11 20.22
N ALA A 250 -6.87 6.66 21.43
CA ALA A 250 -6.20 5.38 21.65
C ALA A 250 -7.18 4.21 21.53
N ARG A 251 -6.74 3.09 20.95
CA ARG A 251 -7.52 1.85 20.75
C ARG A 251 -6.68 0.65 21.13
N ALA A 252 -7.26 -0.32 21.82
CA ALA A 252 -6.58 -1.58 22.10
C ALA A 252 -6.39 -2.40 20.81
N GLY A 253 -5.33 -3.19 20.69
CA GLY A 253 -5.10 -4.12 19.57
C GLY A 253 -6.30 -5.04 19.32
N SER A 254 -6.92 -5.50 20.41
CA SER A 254 -8.12 -6.36 20.40
C SER A 254 -9.36 -5.74 19.74
N VAL A 255 -9.37 -4.43 19.49
CA VAL A 255 -10.48 -3.74 18.83
C VAL A 255 -10.09 -3.17 17.48
N ILE A 256 -8.85 -3.36 17.02
CA ILE A 256 -8.36 -2.92 15.72
C ILE A 256 -8.60 -4.05 14.70
N GLY A 257 -9.39 -3.76 13.67
CA GLY A 257 -9.67 -4.64 12.54
C GLY A 257 -9.63 -3.88 11.22
N HIS A 258 -10.10 -4.53 10.15
CA HIS A 258 -10.00 -4.09 8.75
C HIS A 258 -10.43 -2.64 8.52
N CYS A 259 -11.52 -2.22 9.15
CA CYS A 259 -12.11 -0.92 8.90
C CYS A 259 -11.44 0.21 9.68
N ASN A 260 -11.07 -0.02 10.93
CA ASN A 260 -10.59 1.04 11.81
C ASN A 260 -9.05 1.12 11.90
N ILE A 261 -8.33 0.12 11.39
CA ILE A 261 -6.86 0.15 11.26
C ILE A 261 -6.38 1.34 10.43
N VAL A 262 -7.18 1.84 9.48
CA VAL A 262 -6.87 3.06 8.73
C VAL A 262 -6.71 4.26 9.63
N ALA A 263 -7.51 4.38 10.70
CA ALA A 263 -7.38 5.47 11.65
C ALA A 263 -6.04 5.42 12.42
N VAL A 264 -5.51 4.21 12.64
CA VAL A 264 -4.22 3.99 13.30
C VAL A 264 -3.09 4.29 12.32
N ALA A 265 -3.11 3.65 11.15
CA ALA A 265 -2.13 3.85 10.09
C ALA A 265 -2.07 5.31 9.61
N ALA A 266 -3.18 6.05 9.62
CA ALA A 266 -3.21 7.46 9.24
C ALA A 266 -2.26 8.32 10.08
N LYS A 267 -1.91 7.94 11.31
CA LYS A 267 -0.96 8.72 12.12
C LYS A 267 0.48 8.61 11.63
N VAL A 268 0.84 7.46 11.06
CA VAL A 268 2.22 7.08 10.74
C VAL A 268 2.50 7.09 9.24
N ALA A 269 1.54 6.67 8.42
CA ALA A 269 1.68 6.54 6.97
C ALA A 269 2.25 7.79 6.28
N PRO A 270 1.86 9.04 6.62
CA PRO A 270 2.45 10.21 5.98
C PRO A 270 3.95 10.37 6.26
N THR A 271 4.41 10.02 7.46
CA THR A 271 5.85 10.04 7.80
C THR A 271 6.59 8.98 6.99
N ASN A 272 6.06 7.76 6.92
CA ASN A 272 6.67 6.68 6.15
C ASN A 272 6.80 7.06 4.67
N VAL A 273 5.77 7.70 4.09
CA VAL A 273 5.78 8.16 2.69
C VAL A 273 6.73 9.34 2.48
N ASN A 274 6.70 10.36 3.34
CA ASN A 274 7.45 11.59 3.12
C ASN A 274 8.94 11.49 3.50
N VAL A 275 9.26 10.65 4.49
CA VAL A 275 10.62 10.51 5.04
C VAL A 275 11.27 9.20 4.60
N GLY A 276 10.47 8.20 4.23
CA GLY A 276 11.00 6.88 3.87
C GLY A 276 11.56 6.10 5.07
N GLU A 277 11.16 6.46 6.29
CA GLU A 277 11.65 5.86 7.53
C GLU A 277 10.53 5.22 8.34
N GLU A 278 10.90 4.23 9.15
CA GLU A 278 10.03 3.67 10.19
C GLU A 278 9.67 4.77 11.21
N SER A 279 8.37 5.00 11.40
CA SER A 279 7.89 6.05 12.31
C SER A 279 8.15 5.75 13.80
N PHE A 280 7.91 6.73 14.66
CA PHE A 280 8.14 6.66 16.12
C PHE A 280 7.42 5.49 16.83
N LYS A 281 8.12 4.86 17.78
CA LYS A 281 7.67 3.74 18.65
C LYS A 281 6.26 3.80 19.24
N PRO A 282 5.71 4.93 19.77
CA PRO A 282 4.39 4.91 20.40
C PRO A 282 3.22 4.62 19.44
N TYR A 283 3.49 4.47 18.15
CA TYR A 283 2.49 4.21 17.12
C TYR A 283 2.63 2.84 16.44
N LEU A 284 3.69 2.07 16.72
CA LEU A 284 3.98 0.83 16.01
C LEU A 284 3.84 -0.39 16.94
N PRO A 285 3.08 -1.43 16.55
CA PRO A 285 3.01 -2.71 17.26
C PRO A 285 4.28 -3.53 17.01
N ARG A 286 4.36 -4.72 17.62
CA ARG A 286 5.35 -5.73 17.24
C ARG A 286 5.25 -6.08 15.75
N LEU A 287 6.37 -6.49 15.19
CA LEU A 287 6.40 -7.12 13.88
C LEU A 287 5.62 -8.43 13.91
N SER A 288 5.19 -8.88 12.74
CA SER A 288 4.40 -10.10 12.62
C SER A 288 5.07 -11.39 13.05
N ASP A 289 6.40 -11.40 13.09
CA ASP A 289 7.21 -12.49 13.61
C ASP A 289 7.44 -12.38 15.14
N GLY A 290 6.78 -11.45 15.81
CA GLY A 290 6.83 -11.23 17.25
C GLY A 290 8.01 -10.39 17.74
N ARG A 291 8.93 -9.97 16.85
CA ARG A 291 10.00 -9.02 17.19
C ARG A 291 9.43 -7.65 17.55
N GLU A 292 10.14 -6.89 18.39
CA GLU A 292 9.79 -5.48 18.61
C GLU A 292 9.97 -4.69 17.31
N ALA A 293 8.98 -3.88 16.94
CA ALA A 293 9.21 -2.86 15.92
C ALA A 293 9.84 -1.61 16.55
N GLY A 294 10.79 -0.99 15.85
CA GLY A 294 11.56 0.16 16.30
C GLY A 294 12.74 -0.14 17.25
N ARG A 295 13.74 0.75 17.25
CA ARG A 295 15.00 0.64 18.02
C ARG A 295 14.85 1.05 19.50
N PRO A 296 15.71 0.60 20.43
CA PRO A 296 15.70 1.04 21.83
C PRO A 296 15.71 2.56 21.93
N ILE A 297 14.91 3.12 22.84
CA ILE A 297 15.08 4.51 23.26
C ILE A 297 16.41 4.53 24.02
N PRO A 298 17.44 5.31 23.61
CA PRO A 298 18.56 5.54 24.51
C PRO A 298 17.98 6.14 25.79
N GLU A 299 18.29 5.57 26.96
CA GLU A 299 17.75 5.99 28.25
C GLU A 299 17.73 7.52 28.33
N GLY A 300 16.55 8.10 28.09
CA GLY A 300 16.28 9.50 28.37
C GLY A 300 16.06 9.64 29.86
N PRO A 301 16.26 10.84 30.43
CA PRO A 301 15.99 11.07 31.84
C PRO A 301 14.57 10.58 32.17
N GLU A 302 14.47 9.85 33.28
CA GLU A 302 13.23 9.30 33.80
C GLU A 302 12.17 10.42 33.83
N PRO A 303 10.96 10.22 33.26
CA PRO A 303 9.93 11.24 33.34
C PRO A 303 9.66 11.55 34.81
N PRO A 304 9.49 12.84 35.18
CA PRO A 304 9.26 13.21 36.57
C PRO A 304 8.05 12.43 37.11
N ALA A 305 8.16 11.98 38.37
CA ALA A 305 7.12 11.21 39.01
C ALA A 305 5.77 11.96 38.93
N PRO A 306 4.65 11.26 38.69
CA PRO A 306 3.35 11.91 38.60
C PRO A 306 3.01 12.56 39.95
N GLY A 307 3.19 13.88 40.03
CA GLY A 307 2.99 14.66 41.25
C GLY A 307 3.97 15.83 41.44
N GLU A 308 5.12 15.83 40.76
CA GLU A 308 6.05 16.96 40.78
C GLU A 308 5.71 17.94 39.65
N VAL A 309 4.68 18.75 39.88
CA VAL A 309 4.53 20.02 39.16
C VAL A 309 5.53 20.97 39.80
N GLU A 310 6.64 21.24 39.13
CA GLU A 310 7.50 22.36 39.53
C GLU A 310 6.63 23.63 39.54
N PRO A 311 6.60 24.39 40.65
CA PRO A 311 5.90 25.65 40.68
C PRO A 311 6.52 26.56 39.61
N GLY A 312 5.70 26.96 38.64
CA GLY A 312 6.10 27.94 37.63
C GLY A 312 6.56 29.23 38.31
N PRO A 313 7.54 29.94 37.72
CA PRO A 313 8.11 31.13 38.33
C PRO A 313 7.01 32.16 38.60
N ASP A 314 7.00 32.64 39.83
CA ASP A 314 6.10 33.66 40.36
C ASP A 314 5.88 34.78 39.33
N SER A 315 4.65 34.89 38.84
CA SER A 315 4.20 36.08 38.14
C SER A 315 4.07 37.20 39.17
N GLU A 316 5.08 38.06 39.28
CA GLU A 316 4.98 39.33 39.99
C GLU A 316 3.78 40.14 39.46
N PRO A 317 2.97 40.74 40.35
CA PRO A 317 1.94 41.68 39.93
C PRO A 317 2.62 42.96 39.43
N SER A 318 2.33 43.36 38.20
CA SER A 318 2.62 44.71 37.72
C SER A 318 1.59 45.67 38.31
N ASP A 319 2.07 46.73 38.97
CA ASP A 319 1.29 47.91 39.40
C ASP A 319 0.61 48.61 38.21
#